data_AF-A0A496WVC6-F1
#
_entry.id   AF-A0A496WVC6-F1
#
_cell.length_a   1.000
_cell.length_b   1.000
_cell.length_c   1.000
_cell.angle_alpha   90.00
_cell.angle_beta   90.00
_cell.angle_gamma   90.00
#
_symmetry.space_group_name_H-M   'P 1'
#
loop_
_entity.id
_entity.type
_entity.pdbx_description
1 polymer ?
#
loop_
_entity_poly.entity_id
_entity_poly.type
_entity_poly.pdbx_seq_one_letter_code
_entity_poly.pdbx_strand_id
1 'polypeptide(L)'
;MAIEYVKIRETFGGLLASRQAIQCMIVDNEIDIRTSRHICMEAAQKADRGDDYRTEAAMAKLLGSEAGGRVVDRVMQIHGGYGMTKDLPLERWYREMRIRRIGEGPSEVQRLVMARNIIGGSFH
;
A
#
# COMPACT_ATOMS: atom_id res chain seq x y z
N MET A 1 5.73 -14.16 1.77
CA MET A 1 5.72 -13.97 3.24
C MET A 1 4.37 -14.28 3.89
N ALA A 2 3.39 -13.36 3.95
CA ALA A 2 2.13 -13.64 4.68
C ALA A 2 1.36 -14.87 4.17
N ILE A 3 1.19 -15.00 2.85
CA ILE A 3 0.49 -16.14 2.24
C ILE A 3 1.16 -17.48 2.58
N GLU A 4 2.49 -17.52 2.65
CA GLU A 4 3.23 -18.74 3.02
C GLU A 4 3.08 -19.01 4.52
N TYR A 5 3.23 -17.98 5.36
CA TYR A 5 3.13 -18.09 6.80
C TYR A 5 1.76 -18.61 7.26
N VAL A 6 0.66 -18.10 6.68
CA VAL A 6 -0.70 -18.53 7.08
C VAL A 6 -1.01 -19.98 6.73
N LYS A 7 -0.29 -20.56 5.77
CA LYS A 7 -0.44 -21.96 5.35
C LYS A 7 0.32 -22.95 6.24
N ILE A 8 1.23 -22.47 7.08
CA ILE A 8 2.04 -23.32 7.97
C ILE A 8 1.78 -23.03 9.45
N ARG A 9 1.27 -21.86 9.79
CA ARG A 9 1.05 -21.46 11.18
C ARG A 9 -0.31 -21.97 11.66
N GLU A 10 -0.30 -22.72 12.76
CA GLU A 10 -1.51 -23.17 13.46
C GLU A 10 -1.74 -22.39 14.75
N THR A 11 -3.01 -22.09 15.02
CA THR A 11 -3.48 -21.57 16.31
C THR A 11 -4.87 -22.16 16.58
N PHE A 12 -5.22 -22.38 17.85
CA PHE A 12 -6.56 -22.86 18.25
C PHE A 12 -7.05 -24.06 17.41
N GLY A 13 -6.18 -25.04 17.18
CA GLY A 13 -6.52 -26.29 16.46
C GLY A 13 -6.70 -26.17 14.94
N GLY A 14 -6.18 -25.12 14.29
CA GLY A 14 -6.22 -25.02 12.83
C GLY A 14 -5.29 -23.98 12.25
N LEU A 15 -5.04 -24.08 10.94
CA LEU A 15 -4.18 -23.13 10.22
C LEU A 15 -4.73 -21.71 10.27
N LEU A 16 -3.85 -20.71 10.28
CA LEU A 16 -4.27 -19.31 10.15
C LEU A 16 -5.03 -19.07 8.84
N ALA A 17 -4.69 -19.80 7.78
CA ALA A 17 -5.38 -19.73 6.49
C ALA A 17 -6.88 -20.08 6.55
N SER A 18 -7.34 -20.83 7.56
CA SER A 18 -8.76 -21.15 7.74
C SER A 18 -9.54 -20.08 8.51
N ARG A 19 -8.86 -19.03 9.03
CA ARG A 19 -9.48 -17.98 9.83
C ARG A 19 -9.98 -16.85 8.92
N GLN A 20 -11.28 -16.59 8.94
CA GLN A 20 -11.92 -15.57 8.09
C GLN A 20 -11.27 -14.19 8.24
N ALA A 21 -10.94 -13.75 9.46
CA ALA A 21 -10.28 -12.47 9.68
C ALA A 21 -8.91 -12.37 8.96
N ILE A 22 -8.15 -13.47 8.90
CA ILE A 22 -6.88 -13.53 8.17
C ILE A 22 -7.11 -13.52 6.67
N GLN A 23 -8.13 -14.24 6.18
CA GLN A 23 -8.53 -14.22 4.78
C GLN A 23 -8.92 -12.80 4.33
N CYS A 24 -9.70 -12.07 5.13
CA CYS A 24 -10.04 -10.67 4.86
C CYS A 24 -8.79 -9.79 4.74
N MET A 25 -7.83 -9.89 5.68
CA MET A 25 -6.58 -9.12 5.60
C MET A 25 -5.76 -9.42 4.33
N ILE A 26 -5.73 -10.69 3.90
CA ILE A 26 -5.05 -11.09 2.66
C ILE A 26 -5.76 -10.50 1.44
N VAL A 27 -7.09 -10.55 1.40
CA VAL A 27 -7.88 -9.97 0.30
C VAL A 27 -7.72 -8.45 0.26
N ASP A 28 -7.76 -7.76 1.40
CA ASP A 28 -7.53 -6.32 1.48
C ASP A 28 -6.15 -5.94 0.94
N ASN A 29 -5.12 -6.74 1.27
CA ASN A 29 -3.78 -6.53 0.74
C ASN A 29 -3.72 -6.74 -0.78
N GLU A 30 -4.42 -7.74 -1.31
CA GLU A 30 -4.50 -7.97 -2.76
C GLU A 30 -5.18 -6.81 -3.49
N ILE A 31 -6.26 -6.26 -2.91
CA ILE A 31 -6.96 -5.08 -3.45
C ILE A 31 -6.02 -3.87 -3.45
N ASP A 32 -5.36 -3.61 -2.32
CA ASP A 32 -4.40 -2.51 -2.17
C ASP A 32 -3.27 -2.61 -3.22
N ILE A 33 -2.64 -3.80 -3.36
CA ILE A 33 -1.55 -4.04 -4.32
C ILE A 33 -2.02 -3.88 -5.76
N ARG A 34 -3.15 -4.49 -6.14
CA ARG A 34 -3.66 -4.42 -7.51
C ARG A 34 -4.06 -3.00 -7.90
N THR A 35 -4.72 -2.29 -6.99
CA THR A 35 -5.15 -0.90 -7.24
C THR A 35 -3.93 0.00 -7.41
N SER A 36 -2.94 -0.09 -6.53
CA SER A 36 -1.70 0.69 -6.65
C SER A 36 -0.93 0.36 -7.93
N ARG A 37 -0.87 -0.92 -8.33
CA ARG A 37 -0.22 -1.32 -9.58
C ARG A 37 -0.96 -0.77 -10.80
N HIS A 38 -2.30 -0.84 -10.80
CA HIS A 38 -3.09 -0.38 -11.93
C HIS A 38 -2.91 1.12 -12.18
N ILE A 39 -3.05 1.95 -11.14
CA ILE A 39 -2.90 3.41 -11.29
C ILE A 39 -1.47 3.82 -11.68
N CYS A 40 -0.46 3.09 -11.20
CA CYS A 40 0.93 3.32 -11.58
C CYS A 40 1.15 3.04 -13.07
N MET A 41 0.62 1.92 -13.57
CA MET A 41 0.69 1.57 -14.98
C MET A 41 -0.11 2.52 -15.85
N GLU A 42 -1.26 3.01 -15.39
CA GLU A 42 -2.04 4.02 -16.10
C GLU A 42 -1.25 5.34 -16.26
N ALA A 43 -0.63 5.81 -15.18
CA ALA A 43 0.22 7.01 -15.22
C ALA A 43 1.39 6.84 -16.21
N ALA A 44 2.06 5.69 -16.18
CA ALA A 44 3.15 5.38 -17.10
C ALA A 44 2.67 5.34 -18.56
N GLN A 45 1.55 4.67 -18.84
CA GLN A 45 0.98 4.59 -20.18
C GLN A 45 0.58 5.95 -20.75
N LYS A 46 0.04 6.86 -19.92
CA LYS A 46 -0.24 8.24 -20.33
C LYS A 46 1.04 9.00 -20.65
N ALA A 47 2.07 8.87 -19.81
CA ALA A 47 3.36 9.48 -20.04
C ALA A 47 4.01 8.99 -21.34
N ASP A 48 3.96 7.68 -21.63
CA ASP A 48 4.50 7.09 -22.87
C ASP A 48 3.79 7.60 -24.13
N ARG A 49 2.50 7.94 -24.04
CA ARG A 49 1.72 8.53 -25.14
C ARG A 49 1.92 10.05 -25.28
N GLY A 50 2.58 10.70 -24.33
CA GLY A 50 2.70 12.15 -24.28
C GLY A 50 1.43 12.87 -23.80
N ASP A 51 0.48 12.15 -23.22
CA ASP A 51 -0.74 12.71 -22.62
C ASP A 51 -0.40 13.43 -21.30
N ASP A 52 -1.27 14.34 -20.81
CA ASP A 52 -1.14 14.86 -19.44
C ASP A 52 -1.42 13.75 -18.43
N TYR A 53 -0.42 13.44 -17.59
CA TYR A 53 -0.42 12.33 -16.65
C TYR A 53 -0.24 12.79 -15.18
N ARG A 54 -0.23 14.11 -14.93
CA ARG A 54 0.10 14.67 -13.61
C ARG A 54 -0.86 14.21 -12.52
N THR A 55 -2.15 14.07 -12.85
CA THR A 55 -3.18 13.59 -11.91
C THR A 55 -2.94 12.14 -11.54
N GLU A 56 -2.69 11.27 -12.53
CA GLU A 56 -2.47 9.84 -12.32
C GLU A 56 -1.15 9.58 -11.59
N ALA A 57 -0.10 10.36 -11.89
CA ALA A 57 1.17 10.29 -11.16
C ALA A 57 0.98 10.66 -9.68
N ALA A 58 0.25 11.74 -9.39
CA ALA A 58 -0.06 12.13 -8.01
C ALA A 58 -0.89 11.06 -7.30
N MET A 59 -1.88 10.48 -7.99
CA MET A 59 -2.71 9.39 -7.46
C MET A 59 -1.87 8.12 -7.20
N ALA A 60 -0.97 7.76 -8.11
CA ALA A 60 -0.08 6.62 -7.97
C ALA A 60 0.87 6.78 -6.78
N LYS A 61 1.45 7.98 -6.59
CA LYS A 61 2.30 8.26 -5.43
C LYS A 61 1.51 8.15 -4.12
N LEU A 62 0.33 8.77 -4.07
CA LEU A 62 -0.53 8.75 -2.88
C LEU A 62 -0.97 7.33 -2.54
N LEU A 63 -1.59 6.63 -3.50
CA LEU A 63 -2.11 5.29 -3.29
C LEU A 63 -0.99 4.30 -3.00
N GLY A 64 0.11 4.31 -3.75
CA GLY A 64 1.22 3.39 -3.54
C GLY A 64 1.85 3.53 -2.15
N SER A 65 2.03 4.76 -1.65
CA SER A 65 2.62 4.99 -0.33
C SER A 65 1.67 4.66 0.83
N GLU A 66 0.39 5.04 0.75
CA GLU A 66 -0.60 4.72 1.80
C GLU A 66 -0.96 3.22 1.80
N ALA A 67 -1.18 2.63 0.63
CA ALA A 67 -1.50 1.21 0.49
C ALA A 67 -0.32 0.33 0.91
N GLY A 68 0.91 0.67 0.51
CA GLY A 68 2.10 -0.05 0.96
C GLY A 68 2.24 -0.06 2.49
N GLY A 69 1.90 1.06 3.15
CA GLY A 69 1.86 1.14 4.61
C GLY A 69 0.84 0.19 5.23
N ARG A 70 -0.40 0.19 4.71
CA ARG A 70 -1.44 -0.74 5.17
C ARG A 70 -1.08 -2.21 4.93
N VAL A 71 -0.48 -2.51 3.78
CA VAL A 71 -0.06 -3.87 3.44
C VAL A 71 0.97 -4.39 4.42
N VAL A 72 2.03 -3.60 4.68
CA VAL A 72 3.07 -4.00 5.63
C VAL A 72 2.50 -4.17 7.04
N ASP A 73 1.65 -3.24 7.48
CA ASP A 73 0.98 -3.30 8.78
C ASP A 73 0.13 -4.58 8.96
N ARG A 74 -0.74 -4.91 7.99
CA ARG A 74 -1.52 -6.15 8.01
C ARG A 74 -0.63 -7.39 7.98
N VAL A 75 0.47 -7.37 7.21
CA VAL A 75 1.43 -8.48 7.17
C VAL A 75 2.10 -8.68 8.53
N MET A 76 2.49 -7.62 9.23
CA MET A 76 3.00 -7.71 10.60
C MET A 76 1.96 -8.30 11.56
N GLN A 77 0.72 -7.81 11.48
CA GLN A 77 -0.39 -8.32 12.29
C GLN A 77 -0.64 -9.82 12.07
N ILE A 78 -0.56 -10.30 10.83
CA ILE A 78 -0.66 -11.72 10.47
C ILE A 78 0.45 -12.56 11.11
N HIS A 79 1.68 -12.03 11.21
CA HIS A 79 2.81 -12.70 11.85
C HIS A 79 2.80 -12.58 13.39
N GLY A 80 1.90 -11.77 13.96
CA GLY A 80 1.82 -11.53 15.40
C GLY A 80 3.13 -10.99 15.96
N GLY A 81 3.53 -11.49 17.15
CA GLY A 81 4.79 -11.07 17.79
C GLY A 81 6.04 -11.27 16.92
N TYR A 82 6.04 -12.29 16.06
CA TYR A 82 7.16 -12.55 15.13
C TYR A 82 7.27 -11.46 14.05
N GLY A 83 6.15 -10.82 13.68
CA GLY A 83 6.16 -9.67 12.77
C GLY A 83 6.85 -8.43 13.32
N MET A 84 7.03 -8.37 14.64
CA MET A 84 7.69 -7.25 15.35
C MET A 84 9.19 -7.47 15.56
N THR A 85 9.70 -8.68 15.32
CA THR A 85 11.12 -8.99 15.53
C THR A 85 11.96 -8.55 14.33
N LYS A 86 13.28 -8.52 14.53
CA LYS A 86 14.26 -8.25 13.46
C LYS A 86 14.62 -9.48 12.64
N ASP A 87 14.03 -10.63 12.95
CA ASP A 87 14.27 -11.88 12.22
C ASP A 87 13.61 -11.85 10.84
N LEU A 88 12.58 -11.02 10.69
CA LEU A 88 11.91 -10.72 9.43
C LEU A 88 12.14 -9.26 9.05
N PRO A 89 12.12 -8.91 7.75
CA PRO A 89 12.27 -7.53 7.30
C PRO A 89 11.06 -6.63 7.62
N LEU A 90 10.00 -7.15 8.25
CA LEU A 90 8.70 -6.48 8.38
C LEU A 90 8.76 -5.21 9.24
N GLU A 91 9.43 -5.25 10.41
CA GLU A 91 9.59 -4.05 11.25
C GLU A 91 10.32 -2.93 10.50
N ARG A 92 11.34 -3.31 9.73
CA ARG A 92 12.13 -2.36 8.94
C ARG A 92 11.26 -1.75 7.84
N TRP A 93 10.54 -2.57 7.09
CA TRP A 93 9.63 -2.10 6.05
C TRP A 93 8.57 -1.17 6.60
N TYR A 94 8.03 -1.44 7.80
CA TYR A 94 7.04 -0.56 8.42
C TYR A 94 7.60 0.83 8.68
N ARG A 95 8.82 0.92 9.22
CA ARG A 95 9.54 2.20 9.39
C ARG A 95 9.84 2.87 8.06
N GLU A 96 10.27 2.12 7.05
CA GLU A 96 10.58 2.63 5.70
C GLU A 96 9.32 3.15 4.98
N MET A 97 8.15 2.53 5.17
CA MET A 97 6.91 3.03 4.58
C MET A 97 6.48 4.37 5.18
N ARG A 98 6.89 4.70 6.41
CA ARG A 98 6.52 5.96 7.04
C ARG A 98 7.06 7.18 6.28
N ILE A 99 8.32 7.11 5.82
CA ILE A 99 8.94 8.23 5.09
C ILE A 99 8.38 8.38 3.67
N ARG A 100 7.91 7.29 3.04
CA ARG A 100 7.31 7.33 1.69
C ARG A 100 6.04 8.19 1.61
N ARG A 101 5.32 8.35 2.73
CA ARG A 101 4.16 9.25 2.83
C ARG A 101 4.54 10.74 2.92
N ILE A 102 5.79 11.05 3.22
CA ILE A 102 6.29 12.43 3.40
C ILE A 102 7.17 12.85 2.22
N GLY A 103 8.13 12.01 1.84
CA GLY A 103 9.08 12.29 0.74
C GLY A 103 8.38 12.46 -0.60
N GLU A 104 9.04 13.17 -1.52
CA GLU A 104 8.57 13.45 -2.89
C GLU A 104 7.15 14.06 -2.93
N GLY A 105 6.85 14.92 -1.97
CA GLY A 105 5.54 15.56 -1.79
C GLY A 105 4.62 14.75 -0.87
N PRO A 106 4.31 15.25 0.34
CA PRO A 106 3.43 14.57 1.29
C PRO A 106 2.08 14.16 0.71
N SER A 107 1.39 13.20 1.34
CA SER A 107 0.07 12.72 0.92
C SER A 107 -0.93 13.87 0.71
N GLU A 108 -0.86 14.92 1.53
CA GLU A 108 -1.71 16.12 1.44
C GLU A 108 -1.39 16.94 0.20
N VAL A 109 -0.11 17.09 -0.15
CA VAL A 109 0.32 17.81 -1.35
C VAL A 109 -0.16 17.09 -2.61
N GLN A 110 -0.09 15.75 -2.66
CA GLN A 110 -0.63 15.00 -3.80
C GLN A 110 -2.13 15.21 -3.97
N ARG A 111 -2.89 15.29 -2.86
CA ARG A 111 -4.32 15.63 -2.90
C ARG A 111 -4.56 17.03 -3.44
N LEU A 112 -3.74 18.01 -3.07
CA LEU A 112 -3.84 19.38 -3.59
C LEU A 112 -3.54 19.46 -5.10
N VAL A 113 -2.56 18.67 -5.59
CA VAL A 113 -2.28 18.55 -7.03
C VAL A 113 -3.50 18.02 -7.77
N MET A 114 -4.11 16.93 -7.30
CA MET A 114 -5.33 16.38 -7.91
C MET A 114 -6.51 17.34 -7.82
N ALA A 115 -6.71 18.01 -6.67
CA ALA A 115 -7.80 18.96 -6.46
C ALA A 115 -7.74 20.13 -7.44
N ARG A 116 -6.53 20.65 -7.71
CA ARG A 116 -6.31 21.72 -8.70
C ARG A 116 -6.79 21.33 -10.09
N ASN A 117 -6.54 20.07 -10.49
CA ASN A 117 -6.90 19.57 -11.81
C ASN A 117 -8.40 19.18 -11.90
N ILE A 118 -8.99 18.65 -10.82
CA ILE A 118 -10.39 18.17 -10.83
C ILE A 118 -11.39 19.32 -10.71
N ILE A 119 -11.16 20.25 -9.77
CA ILE A 119 -12.16 21.28 -9.40
C ILE A 119 -11.83 22.63 -10.05
N GLY A 120 -10.57 22.86 -10.43
CA GLY A 120 -10.11 24.16 -10.92
C GLY A 120 -9.98 25.18 -9.78
N GLY A 121 -8.75 25.43 -9.35
CA GLY A 121 -8.49 26.40 -8.29
C GLY A 121 -7.02 26.47 -7.89
N SER A 122 -6.48 27.69 -7.81
CA SER A 122 -5.12 27.94 -7.32
C SER A 122 -5.18 28.19 -5.82
N PHE A 123 -4.86 27.19 -4.99
CA PHE A 123 -4.64 27.39 -3.56
C PHE A 123 -3.37 28.24 -3.40
N HIS A 124 -3.56 29.52 -3.07
CA HIS A 124 -2.50 30.46 -2.66
C HIS A 124 -2.33 30.35 -1.14
#